data_AF-A0A1G0NWM5-F1
#
_entry.id   AF-A0A1G0NWM5-F1
#
_cell.length_a   1.000
_cell.length_b   1.000
_cell.length_c   1.000
_cell.angle_alpha   90.00
_cell.angle_beta   90.00
_cell.angle_gamma   90.00
#
_symmetry.space_group_name_H-M   'P 1'
#
loop_
_entity.id
_entity.type
_entity.pdbx_description
1 polymer ?
#
loop_
_entity_poly.entity_id
_entity_poly.type
_entity_poly.pdbx_seq_one_letter_code
_entity_poly.pdbx_strand_id
1 'polypeptide(L)'
;MADRDLRLFSHENLLEQLKSAEYRNGYFVLEFYAEEHKPSSKPTGTVESFYLYPSGGTLRDEGFQLVFYDSRYDTYRGFKPPR
;
A
#
# COMPACT_ATOMS: atom_id res chain seq x y z
N MET A 1 -17.32 -13.44 -13.40
CA MET A 1 -16.07 -13.60 -12.64
C MET A 1 -16.22 -12.72 -11.42
N ALA A 2 -16.07 -13.25 -10.21
CA ALA A 2 -16.20 -12.41 -9.02
C ALA A 2 -15.08 -11.37 -9.05
N ASP A 3 -15.44 -10.09 -9.06
CA ASP A 3 -14.49 -8.99 -9.06
C ASP A 3 -13.72 -9.04 -7.73
N ARG A 4 -12.40 -9.13 -7.80
CA ARG A 4 -11.55 -9.27 -6.62
C ARG A 4 -11.42 -7.91 -5.96
N ASP A 5 -11.89 -7.74 -4.73
CA ASP A 5 -11.74 -6.47 -4.02
C ASP A 5 -10.27 -6.25 -3.61
N LEU A 6 -9.58 -5.37 -4.33
CA LEU A 6 -8.17 -5.03 -4.10
C LEU A 6 -7.95 -4.26 -2.80
N ARG A 7 -9.00 -3.72 -2.18
CA ARG A 7 -8.91 -2.94 -0.93
C ARG A 7 -8.78 -3.82 0.31
N LEU A 8 -8.91 -5.14 0.18
CA LEU A 8 -8.55 -6.05 1.27
C LEU A 8 -7.02 -6.10 1.40
N PHE A 9 -6.50 -5.90 2.60
CA PHE A 9 -5.06 -5.95 2.82
C PHE A 9 -4.54 -7.38 2.70
N SER A 10 -3.76 -7.62 1.65
CA SER A 10 -2.97 -8.83 1.44
C SER A 10 -1.72 -8.48 0.65
N HIS A 11 -0.71 -9.35 0.68
CA HIS A 11 0.51 -9.17 -0.11
C HIS A 11 0.19 -9.04 -1.61
N GLU A 12 -0.66 -9.94 -2.12
CA GLU A 12 -1.03 -9.99 -3.53
C GLU A 12 -1.85 -8.78 -3.95
N ASN A 13 -2.79 -8.32 -3.10
CA ASN A 13 -3.60 -7.13 -3.38
C ASN A 13 -2.74 -5.87 -3.40
N LEU A 14 -1.76 -5.76 -2.48
CA LEU A 14 -0.80 -4.67 -2.47
C LEU A 14 0.01 -4.66 -3.77
N LEU A 15 0.59 -5.79 -4.17
CA LEU A 15 1.34 -5.89 -5.42
C LEU A 15 0.48 -5.58 -6.66
N GLU A 16 -0.80 -5.95 -6.63
CA GLU A 16 -1.73 -5.63 -7.73
C GLU A 16 -2.00 -4.12 -7.82
N GLN A 17 -2.29 -3.47 -6.68
CA GLN A 17 -2.47 -2.02 -6.65
C GLN A 17 -1.22 -1.28 -7.15
N LEU A 18 -0.02 -1.73 -6.79
CA LEU A 18 1.24 -1.10 -7.23
C LEU A 18 1.41 -1.02 -8.75
N LYS A 19 0.73 -1.87 -9.54
CA LYS A 19 0.83 -1.83 -11.00
C LYS A 19 0.22 -0.57 -11.60
N SER A 20 -0.74 0.05 -10.91
CA SER A 20 -1.47 1.24 -11.37
C SER A 20 -1.52 2.37 -10.33
N ALA A 21 -0.92 2.18 -9.16
CA ALA A 21 -0.90 3.16 -8.09
C ALA A 21 -0.19 4.45 -8.51
N GLU A 22 -0.73 5.59 -8.09
CA GLU A 22 -0.06 6.87 -8.24
C GLU A 22 1.27 6.83 -7.46
N TYR A 23 2.37 7.19 -8.13
CA TYR A 23 3.66 7.41 -7.49
C TYR A 23 3.93 8.91 -7.40
N ARG A 24 4.08 9.43 -6.18
CA ARG A 24 4.42 10.83 -5.94
C ARG A 24 5.29 10.98 -4.71
N ASN A 25 6.14 12.00 -4.69
CA ASN A 25 6.96 12.38 -3.53
C ASN A 25 7.75 11.22 -2.89
N GLY A 26 8.14 10.21 -3.68
CA GLY A 26 8.91 9.08 -3.19
C GLY A 26 8.11 7.84 -2.76
N TYR A 27 6.76 7.88 -2.79
CA TYR A 27 5.90 6.77 -2.35
C TYR A 27 4.77 6.47 -3.34
N PHE A 28 4.24 5.24 -3.25
CA PHE A 28 2.99 4.85 -3.90
C PHE A 28 1.80 5.13 -2.99
N VAL A 29 0.69 5.59 -3.57
CA VAL A 29 -0.59 5.76 -2.88
C VAL A 29 -1.41 4.49 -3.06
N LEU A 30 -1.77 3.85 -1.95
CA LEU A 30 -2.56 2.63 -1.89
C LEU A 30 -3.84 2.88 -1.09
N GLU A 31 -4.88 2.10 -1.34
CA GLU A 31 -6.15 2.19 -0.60
C GLU A 31 -6.53 0.83 -0.02
N PHE A 32 -6.77 0.78 1.29
CA PHE A 32 -7.23 -0.45 1.94
C PHE A 32 -8.40 -0.15 2.87
N TYR A 33 -9.25 -1.16 3.09
CA TYR A 33 -10.11 -1.16 4.27
C TYR A 33 -9.26 -0.97 5.51
N ALA A 34 -9.74 -0.19 6.46
CA ALA A 34 -8.97 0.18 7.64
C ALA A 34 -9.76 -0.01 8.93
N GLU A 35 -9.03 -0.32 9.99
CA GLU A 35 -9.48 -0.30 11.38
C GLU A 35 -8.35 0.29 12.22
N GLU A 36 -8.63 1.38 12.96
CA GLU A 36 -7.63 2.09 13.77
C GLU A 36 -6.34 2.48 13.00
N HIS A 37 -6.49 3.06 11.79
CA HIS A 37 -5.37 3.45 10.90
C HIS A 37 -4.45 2.30 10.45
N LYS A 38 -4.94 1.05 10.54
CA LYS A 38 -4.24 -0.13 10.05
C LYS A 38 -5.03 -0.77 8.91
N PRO A 39 -4.35 -1.21 7.85
CA PRO A 39 -5.00 -1.85 6.73
C PRO A 39 -5.53 -3.23 7.17
N SER A 40 -6.75 -3.56 6.74
CA SER A 40 -7.52 -4.72 7.20
C SER A 40 -7.68 -5.75 6.09
N SER A 41 -7.52 -7.02 6.45
CA SER A 41 -7.75 -8.16 5.56
C SER A 41 -9.24 -8.53 5.42
N LYS A 42 -10.13 -7.78 6.07
CA LYS A 42 -11.58 -7.94 6.01
C LYS A 42 -12.23 -6.61 5.60
N PRO A 43 -13.41 -6.63 4.95
CA PRO A 43 -14.15 -5.40 4.70
C PRO A 43 -14.48 -4.72 6.03
N THR A 44 -14.24 -3.41 6.09
CA THR A 44 -14.66 -2.55 7.19
C THR A 44 -15.55 -1.42 6.64
N GLY A 45 -16.08 -0.58 7.53
CA GLY A 45 -16.87 0.60 7.11
C GLY A 45 -16.02 1.75 6.55
N THR A 46 -14.69 1.63 6.60
CA THR A 46 -13.75 2.72 6.30
C THR A 46 -12.68 2.24 5.34
N VAL A 47 -12.36 3.06 4.34
CA VAL A 47 -11.20 2.88 3.46
C VAL A 47 -10.30 4.08 3.69
N GLU A 48 -9.00 3.83 3.90
CA GLU A 48 -8.00 4.87 4.14
C GLU A 48 -6.87 4.77 3.10
N SER A 49 -6.20 5.90 2.86
CA SER A 49 -4.99 5.93 2.04
C SER A 49 -3.77 5.49 2.85
N PHE A 50 -2.89 4.74 2.21
CA PHE A 50 -1.60 4.33 2.75
C PHE A 50 -0.48 4.68 1.78
N TYR A 51 0.68 5.00 2.32
CA TYR A 51 1.85 5.44 1.55
C TYR A 51 2.96 4.40 1.66
N LEU A 52 3.19 3.68 0.57
CA LEU A 52 4.27 2.70 0.48
C LEU A 52 5.53 3.36 -0.06
N TYR A 53 6.56 3.45 0.77
CA TYR A 53 7.89 3.87 0.36
C TYR A 53 8.66 2.65 -0.14
N PRO A 54 9.01 2.58 -1.45
CA PRO A 54 9.80 1.48 -2.00
C PRO A 54 11.23 1.48 -1.48
N SER A 55 11.71 2.60 -0.92
CA SER A 55 12.94 2.66 -0.13
C SER A 55 12.65 2.19 1.28
N GLY A 56 13.16 1.00 1.61
CA GLY A 56 12.97 0.37 2.91
C GLY A 56 11.62 -0.30 3.10
N GLY A 57 10.75 -0.39 2.07
CA GLY A 57 9.50 -1.17 2.15
C GLY A 57 8.60 -0.79 3.34
N THR A 58 8.50 0.50 3.63
CA THR A 58 7.68 1.00 4.75
C THR A 58 6.31 1.44 4.28
N LEU A 59 5.27 1.01 4.98
CA LEU A 59 3.91 1.49 4.80
C LEU A 59 3.58 2.49 5.90
N ARG A 60 3.02 3.64 5.51
CA ARG A 60 2.56 4.69 6.42
C ARG A 60 1.09 5.00 6.21
N ASP A 61 0.44 5.52 7.24
CA ASP A 61 -0.93 6.02 7.17
C ASP A 61 -0.98 7.47 6.63
N GLU A 62 -2.18 8.05 6.60
CA GLU A 62 -2.43 9.44 6.17
C GLU A 62 -1.69 10.48 7.05
N GLY A 63 -1.45 10.15 8.32
CA GLY A 63 -0.67 10.95 9.26
C GLY A 63 0.85 10.74 9.13
N PHE A 64 1.30 10.01 8.10
CA PHE A 64 2.67 9.57 7.87
C PHE A 64 3.27 8.79 9.06
N GLN A 65 2.45 8.21 9.92
CA GLN A 65 2.91 7.32 10.98
C GLN A 65 3.26 5.95 10.40
N LEU A 66 4.28 5.30 10.96
CA LEU A 66 4.71 4.00 10.49
C LEU A 66 3.66 2.94 10.88
N VAL A 67 3.08 2.29 9.88
CA VAL A 67 2.15 1.16 10.07
C VAL A 67 2.95 -0.14 10.14
N PHE A 68 3.80 -0.39 9.14
CA PHE A 68 4.73 -1.52 9.16
C PHE A 68 5.95 -1.30 8.27
N TYR A 69 6.93 -2.19 8.46
CA TYR A 69 8.09 -2.40 7.61
C TYR A 69 8.08 -3.83 7.07
N ASP A 70 8.33 -4.00 5.78
CA ASP A 70 8.52 -5.30 5.16
C ASP A 70 9.51 -5.21 3.99
N SER A 71 10.65 -5.88 4.13
CA SER A 71 11.74 -5.85 3.15
C SER A 71 11.35 -6.42 1.78
N ARG A 72 10.26 -7.18 1.68
CA ARG A 72 9.74 -7.65 0.39
C ARG A 72 9.28 -6.51 -0.53
N TYR A 73 8.98 -5.35 0.05
CA TYR A 73 8.60 -4.14 -0.68
C TYR A 73 9.76 -3.15 -0.83
N ASP A 74 10.95 -3.46 -0.28
CA ASP A 74 12.16 -2.67 -0.48
C ASP A 74 12.74 -2.93 -1.88
N THR A 75 12.25 -2.18 -2.86
CA THR A 75 12.63 -2.31 -4.27
C THR A 75 13.66 -1.27 -4.69
N TYR A 76 14.16 -0.43 -3.77
CA TYR A 76 15.02 0.70 -4.09
C TYR A 76 16.31 0.32 -4.82
N ARG A 77 16.84 -0.90 -4.59
CA ARG A 77 17.92 -1.45 -5.41
C ARG A 77 17.42 -1.77 -6.82
N GLY A 78 17.53 -0.79 -7.71
CA GLY A 78 17.09 -0.89 -9.10
C GLY A 78 15.70 -0.30 -9.37
N PHE A 79 15.11 0.39 -8.39
CA PHE A 79 13.83 1.07 -8.57
C PHE A 79 13.93 2.11 -9.69
N LYS A 80 13.06 1.98 -10.68
CA LYS A 80 12.79 3.03 -11.67
C LYS A 80 11.40 3.57 -11.35
N PRO A 81 11.27 4.86 -10.98
CA PRO A 81 9.95 5.44 -10.78
C PRO A 81 9.11 5.24 -12.05
N PRO A 82 7.80 4.95 -11.93
CA PRO A 82 6.90 4.92 -13.07
C PRO A 82 6.97 6.27 -13.80
N ARG A 83 6.98 6.25 -15.13
CA ARG A 83 6.91 7.45 -15.98
C ARG A 83 5.50 7.96 -16.11
#